data_AF-A0A2S8FGP3-F1
#
_entry.id   AF-A0A2S8FGP3-F1
#
_cell.length_a   1.000
_cell.length_b   1.000
_cell.length_c   1.000
_cell.angle_alpha   90.00
_cell.angle_beta   90.00
_cell.angle_gamma   90.00
#
_symmetry.space_group_name_H-M   'P 1'
#
loop_
_entity.id
_entity.type
_entity.pdbx_description
1 polymer ?
#
loop_
_entity_poly.entity_id
_entity_poly.type
_entity_poly.pdbx_seq_one_letter_code
_entity_poly.pdbx_strand_id
1 'polypeptide(L)'
;MSGGYYSCGEWMGEDKTGTAFLEIVAILEDDYVSEEEMSQWDAEFADPLREQLEAIEDDAPYMELSSGMMNVLVPIARRYFEKLESENEGLSEETFHESEEGWQWICLKELWNAFDAQKNSGELVVVHYD
;
A
#
# COMPACT_ATOMS: atom_id res chain seq x y z
N MET A 1 -9.52 18.70 -7.29
CA MET A 1 -10.11 17.52 -6.61
C MET A 1 -9.01 16.97 -5.76
N SER A 2 -9.16 16.98 -4.43
CA SER A 2 -8.10 16.68 -3.47
C SER A 2 -8.19 15.21 -3.05
N GLY A 3 -7.79 14.29 -3.93
CA GLY A 3 -7.62 12.89 -3.53
C GLY A 3 -6.60 12.77 -2.39
N GLY A 4 -6.73 11.73 -1.56
CA GLY A 4 -5.71 11.38 -0.58
C GLY A 4 -4.41 11.05 -1.32
N TYR A 5 -3.38 11.86 -1.12
CA TYR A 5 -2.06 11.70 -1.74
C TYR A 5 -1.24 10.71 -0.91
N TYR A 6 -0.62 9.74 -1.57
CA TYR A 6 0.19 8.71 -0.93
C TYR A 6 1.45 8.44 -1.75
N SER A 7 2.64 8.53 -1.13
CA SER A 7 3.91 8.14 -1.75
C SER A 7 4.80 7.45 -0.73
N CYS A 8 5.17 6.19 -1.00
CA CYS A 8 6.12 5.44 -0.17
C CYS A 8 7.58 5.60 -0.60
N GLY A 9 7.84 6.22 -1.74
CA GLY A 9 9.17 6.33 -2.33
C GLY A 9 10.14 7.17 -1.50
N GLU A 10 9.64 8.18 -0.78
CA GLU A 10 10.45 9.10 0.04
C GLU A 10 11.25 8.38 1.15
N TRP A 11 10.80 7.19 1.56
CA TRP A 11 11.36 6.44 2.68
C TRP A 11 12.30 5.31 2.28
N MET A 12 12.40 4.99 0.98
CA MET A 12 13.27 3.91 0.48
C MET A 12 14.71 4.36 0.16
N GLY A 13 14.99 5.68 0.21
CA GLY A 13 16.29 6.27 -0.12
C GLY A 13 16.48 6.54 -1.62
N GLU A 14 17.46 7.40 -1.97
CA GLU A 14 17.67 7.95 -3.33
C GLU A 14 17.93 6.88 -4.42
N ASP A 15 18.32 5.66 -4.05
CA ASP A 15 18.70 4.56 -4.96
C ASP A 15 17.60 3.49 -5.15
N LYS A 16 16.44 3.64 -4.51
CA LYS A 16 15.33 2.68 -4.59
C LYS A 16 14.08 3.32 -5.23
N THR A 17 14.23 3.79 -6.46
CA THR A 17 13.12 4.13 -7.36
C THR A 17 12.51 2.84 -7.90
N GLY A 18 11.80 2.16 -7.02
CA GLY A 18 10.95 1.03 -7.30
C GLY A 18 9.69 1.26 -6.47
N THR A 19 8.54 1.01 -7.06
CA THR A 19 7.22 1.12 -6.46
C THR A 19 7.13 0.41 -5.10
N ALA A 20 7.50 1.09 -4.00
CA ALA A 20 7.43 0.57 -2.64
C ALA A 20 6.03 0.02 -2.31
N PHE A 21 4.99 0.63 -2.88
CA PHE A 21 3.64 0.11 -2.84
C PHE A 21 3.50 -1.28 -3.49
N LEU A 22 4.09 -1.51 -4.68
CA LEU A 22 4.03 -2.83 -5.33
C LEU A 22 4.85 -3.89 -4.58
N GLU A 23 5.94 -3.49 -3.90
CA GLU A 23 6.64 -4.41 -2.99
C GLU A 23 5.75 -4.84 -1.82
N ILE A 24 5.02 -3.91 -1.22
CA ILE A 24 4.02 -4.22 -0.19
C ILE A 24 2.93 -5.14 -0.76
N VAL A 25 2.40 -4.83 -1.95
CA VAL A 25 1.37 -5.67 -2.59
C VAL A 25 1.86 -7.10 -2.78
N ALA A 26 3.10 -7.29 -3.25
CA ALA A 26 3.67 -8.62 -3.41
C ALA A 26 3.77 -9.38 -2.07
N ILE A 27 4.22 -8.72 -1.00
CA ILE A 27 4.27 -9.30 0.35
C ILE A 27 2.87 -9.71 0.81
N LEU A 28 1.86 -8.85 0.58
CA LEU A 28 0.48 -9.15 0.98
C LEU A 28 -0.07 -10.37 0.25
N GLU A 29 0.14 -10.44 -1.07
CA GLU A 29 -0.31 -11.56 -1.91
C GLU A 29 0.34 -12.88 -1.49
N ASP A 30 1.65 -12.89 -1.26
CA ASP A 30 2.39 -14.11 -0.93
C ASP A 30 2.09 -14.64 0.49
N ASP A 31 1.98 -13.76 1.48
CA ASP A 31 1.99 -14.15 2.90
C ASP A 31 0.68 -13.90 3.67
N TYR A 32 -0.23 -13.04 3.17
CA TYR A 32 -1.39 -12.57 3.94
C TYR A 32 -2.74 -12.82 3.29
N VAL A 33 -2.78 -13.05 1.98
CA VAL A 33 -3.98 -13.48 1.27
C VAL A 33 -4.11 -15.00 1.43
N SER A 34 -5.18 -15.45 2.09
CA SER A 34 -5.44 -16.89 2.21
C SER A 34 -5.94 -17.49 0.89
N GLU A 35 -5.83 -18.81 0.73
CA GLU A 35 -6.36 -19.53 -0.44
C GLU A 35 -7.86 -19.26 -0.67
N GLU A 36 -8.63 -19.07 0.40
CA GLU A 36 -10.06 -18.76 0.33
C GLU A 36 -10.33 -17.32 -0.16
N GLU A 37 -9.42 -16.39 0.11
CA GLU A 37 -9.52 -14.98 -0.26
C GLU A 37 -8.94 -14.68 -1.64
N MET A 38 -8.04 -15.54 -2.14
CA MET A 38 -7.28 -15.32 -3.38
C MET A 38 -8.17 -15.02 -4.59
N SER A 39 -9.28 -15.74 -4.76
CA SER A 39 -10.19 -15.48 -5.88
C SER A 39 -10.82 -14.09 -5.83
N GLN A 40 -11.05 -13.53 -4.64
CA GLN A 40 -11.58 -12.17 -4.49
C GLN A 40 -10.45 -11.14 -4.63
N TRP A 41 -9.27 -11.44 -4.08
CA TRP A 41 -8.06 -10.64 -4.26
C TRP A 41 -7.75 -10.42 -5.74
N ASP A 42 -7.69 -11.49 -6.52
CA ASP A 42 -7.41 -11.42 -7.96
C ASP A 42 -8.43 -10.55 -8.68
N ALA A 43 -9.72 -10.87 -8.53
CA ALA A 43 -10.78 -10.23 -9.30
C ALA A 43 -11.02 -8.75 -8.95
N GLU A 44 -10.90 -8.38 -7.68
CA GLU A 44 -11.29 -7.07 -7.18
C GLU A 44 -10.10 -6.15 -6.88
N PHE A 45 -8.88 -6.69 -6.77
CA PHE A 45 -7.67 -5.92 -6.48
C PHE A 45 -6.55 -6.14 -7.50
N ALA A 46 -6.01 -7.35 -7.63
CA ALA A 46 -4.77 -7.57 -8.40
C ALA A 46 -4.97 -7.43 -9.92
N ASP A 47 -6.06 -7.95 -10.48
CA ASP A 47 -6.37 -7.78 -11.91
C ASP A 47 -6.64 -6.30 -12.26
N PRO A 48 -7.52 -5.57 -11.55
CA PRO A 48 -7.69 -4.13 -11.78
C PRO A 48 -6.41 -3.31 -11.62
N LEU A 49 -5.55 -3.69 -10.66
CA LEU A 49 -4.25 -3.06 -10.47
C LEU A 49 -3.34 -3.29 -11.69
N ARG A 50 -3.27 -4.53 -12.17
CA ARG A 50 -2.47 -4.89 -13.34
C ARG A 50 -2.95 -4.18 -14.60
N GLU A 51 -4.26 -4.11 -14.82
CA GLU A 51 -4.85 -3.35 -15.94
C GLU A 51 -4.45 -1.86 -15.88
N GLN A 52 -4.45 -1.26 -14.69
CA GLN A 52 -3.97 0.13 -14.53
C GLN A 52 -2.48 0.27 -14.83
N LEU A 53 -1.64 -0.64 -14.32
CA LEU A 53 -0.19 -0.64 -14.58
C LEU A 53 0.14 -0.85 -16.07
N GLU A 54 -0.65 -1.64 -16.79
CA GLU A 54 -0.51 -1.83 -18.24
C GLU A 54 -1.02 -0.63 -19.04
N ALA A 55 -2.02 0.10 -18.52
CA ALA A 55 -2.61 1.28 -19.15
C ALA A 55 -1.84 2.58 -18.86
N ILE A 56 -0.97 2.56 -17.86
CA ILE A 56 -0.06 3.64 -17.52
C ILE A 56 0.92 3.86 -18.69
N GLU A 57 0.85 5.03 -19.30
CA GLU A 57 1.89 5.49 -20.24
C GLU A 57 3.18 5.77 -19.44
N ASP A 58 4.36 5.68 -20.07
CA ASP A 58 5.69 5.86 -19.46
C ASP A 58 5.86 7.15 -18.61
N ASP A 59 4.93 8.12 -18.70
CA ASP A 59 4.94 9.41 -18.01
C ASP A 59 3.83 9.59 -16.94
N ALA A 60 2.95 8.62 -16.70
CA ALA A 60 2.03 8.71 -15.57
C ALA A 60 2.82 8.41 -14.28
N PRO A 61 2.72 9.24 -13.22
CA PRO A 61 3.45 9.00 -11.97
C PRO A 61 2.54 8.50 -10.84
N TYR A 62 1.34 8.02 -11.16
CA TYR A 62 0.35 7.63 -10.16
C TYR A 62 -0.65 6.58 -10.65
N MET A 63 -1.22 5.87 -9.68
CA MET A 63 -2.30 4.90 -9.85
C MET A 63 -3.46 5.24 -8.90
N GLU A 64 -4.69 4.91 -9.31
CA GLU A 64 -5.88 5.22 -8.54
C GLU A 64 -6.47 3.95 -7.92
N LEU A 65 -6.58 3.94 -6.58
CA LEU A 65 -7.24 2.84 -5.88
C LEU A 65 -8.73 3.13 -5.77
N SER A 66 -9.53 2.35 -6.51
CA SER A 66 -10.99 2.42 -6.44
C SER A 66 -11.50 1.94 -5.08
N SER A 67 -12.74 2.31 -4.72
CA SER A 67 -13.35 1.83 -3.47
C SER A 67 -13.48 0.30 -3.40
N GLY A 68 -13.63 -0.38 -4.54
CA GLY A 68 -13.66 -1.86 -4.61
C GLY A 68 -12.31 -2.46 -4.22
N MET A 69 -11.24 -1.98 -4.87
CA MET A 69 -9.86 -2.37 -4.57
C MET A 69 -9.51 -2.15 -3.11
N MET A 70 -9.88 -1.00 -2.58
CA MET A 70 -9.65 -0.61 -1.19
C MET A 70 -10.33 -1.54 -0.18
N ASN A 71 -11.57 -1.94 -0.44
CA ASN A 71 -12.30 -2.85 0.45
C ASN A 71 -11.64 -4.22 0.60
N VAL A 72 -10.87 -4.64 -0.41
CA VAL A 72 -10.12 -5.90 -0.42
C VAL A 72 -8.71 -5.72 0.13
N LEU A 73 -8.03 -4.62 -0.21
CA LEU A 73 -6.68 -4.32 0.25
C LEU A 73 -6.63 -4.05 1.77
N VAL A 74 -7.53 -3.21 2.29
CA VAL A 74 -7.47 -2.71 3.68
C VAL A 74 -7.42 -3.84 4.72
N PRO A 75 -8.30 -4.87 4.68
CA PRO A 75 -8.27 -5.92 5.68
C PRO A 75 -6.99 -6.76 5.66
N ILE A 76 -6.39 -6.97 4.49
CA ILE A 76 -5.16 -7.76 4.32
C ILE A 76 -3.95 -6.94 4.77
N ALA A 77 -3.85 -5.70 4.29
CA ALA A 77 -2.83 -4.74 4.74
C ALA A 77 -2.83 -4.61 6.26
N ARG A 78 -4.01 -4.58 6.89
CA ARG A 78 -4.17 -4.51 8.35
C ARG A 78 -3.55 -5.67 9.11
N ARG A 79 -3.68 -6.90 8.62
CA ARG A 79 -3.04 -8.05 9.26
C ARG A 79 -1.52 -7.90 9.25
N TYR A 80 -0.97 -7.40 8.15
CA TYR A 80 0.46 -7.18 8.02
C TYR A 80 0.95 -6.05 8.93
N PHE A 81 0.23 -4.92 8.97
CA PHE A 81 0.56 -3.82 9.87
C PHE A 81 0.54 -4.24 11.35
N GLU A 82 -0.50 -4.98 11.78
CA GLU A 82 -0.60 -5.49 13.15
C GLU A 82 0.55 -6.47 13.48
N LYS A 83 1.01 -7.27 12.50
CA LYS A 83 2.21 -8.10 12.67
C LYS A 83 3.46 -7.24 12.87
N LEU A 84 3.70 -6.27 11.99
CA LEU A 84 4.85 -5.36 12.09
C LEU A 84 4.85 -4.63 13.44
N GLU A 85 3.70 -4.14 13.91
CA GLU A 85 3.59 -3.52 15.24
C GLU A 85 3.94 -4.50 16.37
N SER A 86 3.49 -5.75 16.28
CA SER A 86 3.75 -6.76 17.31
C SER A 86 5.22 -7.21 17.35
N GLU A 87 5.86 -7.37 16.19
CA GLU A 87 7.27 -7.79 16.10
C GLU A 87 8.23 -6.67 16.54
N ASN A 88 7.74 -5.43 16.55
CA ASN A 88 8.50 -4.24 16.90
C ASN A 88 8.00 -3.58 18.20
N GLU A 89 7.22 -4.31 19.00
CA GLU A 89 6.69 -3.83 20.28
C GLU A 89 7.84 -3.39 21.21
N GLY A 90 7.92 -2.09 21.48
CA GLY A 90 8.92 -1.49 22.36
C GLY A 90 10.10 -0.80 21.65
N LEU A 91 10.16 -0.82 20.32
CA LEU A 91 11.05 0.07 19.57
C LEU A 91 10.46 1.49 19.51
N SER A 92 11.32 2.51 19.58
CA SER A 92 10.87 3.88 19.27
C SER A 92 10.64 4.01 17.77
N GLU A 93 9.77 4.94 17.36
CA GLU A 93 9.54 5.27 15.95
C GLU A 93 10.87 5.59 15.23
N GLU A 94 11.79 6.27 15.90
CA GLU A 94 13.14 6.58 15.41
C GLU A 94 14.01 5.32 15.19
N THR A 95 14.00 4.35 16.11
CA THR A 95 14.72 3.09 15.94
C THR A 95 14.10 2.21 14.87
N PHE A 96 12.78 2.28 14.73
CA PHE A 96 12.06 1.52 13.74
C PHE A 96 12.32 2.06 12.31
N HIS A 97 12.45 3.38 12.15
CA HIS A 97 12.86 4.02 10.88
C HIS A 97 14.24 3.56 10.37
N GLU A 98 15.12 3.10 11.25
CA GLU A 98 16.46 2.61 10.89
C GLU A 98 16.49 1.11 10.53
N SER A 99 15.36 0.39 10.65
CA SER A 99 15.25 -1.04 10.36
C SER A 99 14.89 -1.33 8.90
N GLU A 100 15.23 -2.52 8.39
CA GLU A 100 14.88 -2.95 7.02
C GLU A 100 13.36 -2.98 6.78
N GLU A 101 12.56 -3.13 7.84
CA GLU A 101 11.09 -3.17 7.81
C GLU A 101 10.46 -1.82 8.16
N GLY A 102 11.28 -0.84 8.54
CA GLY A 102 10.87 0.50 8.98
C GLY A 102 10.01 1.24 7.96
N TRP A 103 10.49 1.25 6.71
CA TRP A 103 9.80 1.90 5.61
C TRP A 103 8.46 1.21 5.28
N GLN A 104 8.33 -0.10 5.50
CA GLN A 104 7.12 -0.86 5.19
C GLN A 104 5.96 -0.43 6.09
N TRP A 105 6.20 -0.25 7.39
CA TRP A 105 5.16 0.21 8.31
C TRP A 105 4.88 1.70 8.18
N ILE A 106 5.86 2.55 7.82
CA ILE A 106 5.57 3.96 7.47
C ILE A 106 4.64 3.99 6.24
N CYS A 107 4.99 3.21 5.22
CA CYS A 107 4.21 3.04 4.01
C CYS A 107 2.78 2.56 4.32
N LEU A 108 2.62 1.57 5.19
CA LEU A 108 1.28 1.12 5.62
C LEU A 108 0.56 2.19 6.47
N LYS A 109 1.24 2.88 7.38
CA LYS A 109 0.63 3.94 8.20
C LYS A 109 0.11 5.11 7.36
N GLU A 110 0.86 5.55 6.36
CA GLU A 110 0.41 6.58 5.43
C GLU A 110 -0.75 6.09 4.55
N LEU A 111 -0.73 4.82 4.16
CA LEU A 111 -1.81 4.19 3.41
C LEU A 111 -3.10 4.25 4.22
N TRP A 112 -3.03 3.97 5.52
CA TRP A 112 -4.15 4.11 6.45
C TRP A 112 -4.69 5.53 6.53
N ASN A 113 -3.81 6.53 6.62
CA ASN A 113 -4.24 7.92 6.64
C ASN A 113 -5.01 8.27 5.36
N ALA A 114 -4.54 7.78 4.20
CA ALA A 114 -5.24 7.94 2.94
C ALA A 114 -6.58 7.18 2.91
N PHE A 115 -6.62 5.98 3.48
CA PHE A 115 -7.83 5.15 3.58
C PHE A 115 -8.91 5.79 4.45
N ASP A 116 -8.53 6.30 5.63
CA ASP A 116 -9.44 7.00 6.53
C ASP A 116 -9.92 8.32 5.93
N ALA A 117 -9.07 9.04 5.20
CA ALA A 117 -9.49 10.22 4.43
C ALA A 117 -10.54 9.84 3.38
N GLN A 118 -10.29 8.81 2.57
CA GLN A 118 -11.21 8.31 1.54
C GLN A 118 -12.56 7.88 2.10
N LYS A 119 -12.57 7.15 3.22
CA LYS A 119 -13.81 6.72 3.88
C LYS A 119 -14.67 7.89 4.34
N ASN A 120 -14.04 9.00 4.72
CA ASN A 120 -14.72 10.19 5.24
C ASN A 120 -15.12 11.19 4.14
N SER A 121 -14.34 11.29 3.05
CA SER A 121 -14.59 12.25 1.96
C SER A 121 -15.20 11.64 0.69
N GLY A 122 -15.07 10.33 0.51
CA GLY A 122 -15.43 9.63 -0.73
C GLY A 122 -14.47 9.87 -1.90
N GLU A 123 -13.34 10.55 -1.67
CA GLU A 123 -12.35 10.87 -2.70
C GLU A 123 -11.45 9.67 -3.00
N LEU A 124 -10.97 9.52 -4.24
CA LEU A 124 -10.05 8.44 -4.62
C LEU A 124 -8.71 8.54 -3.88
N VAL A 125 -8.12 7.39 -3.55
CA VAL A 125 -6.73 7.32 -3.08
C VAL A 125 -5.82 7.26 -4.29
N VAL A 126 -4.87 8.19 -4.36
CA VAL A 126 -3.89 8.29 -5.43
C VAL A 126 -2.55 7.87 -4.88
N VAL A 127 -2.02 6.77 -5.40
CA VAL A 127 -0.71 6.25 -5.03
C VAL A 127 0.28 6.71 -6.08
N HIS A 128 1.26 7.50 -5.67
CA HIS A 128 2.38 7.87 -6.50
C HIS A 128 3.44 6.77 -6.49
N TYR A 129 3.99 6.52 -7.68
CA TYR A 129 5.15 5.68 -7.85
C TYR A 129 6.25 6.49 -8.51
N ASP A 130 7.37 6.65 -7.80
CA ASP A 130 8.60 7.25 -8.32
C ASP A 130 9.58 6.16 -8.77
#